data_AF-X1JFU9-F1
#
_entry.id   AF-X1JFU9-F1
#
_cell.length_a   1.000
_cell.length_b   1.000
_cell.length_c   1.000
_cell.angle_alpha   90.00
_cell.angle_beta   90.00
_cell.angle_gamma   90.00
#
_symmetry.space_group_name_H-M   'P 1'
#
loop_
_entity.id
_entity.type
_entity.pdbx_description
1 polymer ?
#
loop_
_entity_poly.entity_id
_entity_poly.type
_entity_poly.pdbx_seq_one_letter_code
_entity_poly.pdbx_strand_id
1 'polypeptide(L)'
;TDREFHKFNDYLIGILKENQIRIERTFYCPHVKEDNCECKKPKIKFIREIVDGWNVDINNSWVIGDHPSDILFGINAGCNTVYMSTGHGERHLNELEVEGIIPTYISNNFLKAALEIVRVK
;
A
#
# COMPACT_ATOMS: atom_id res chain seq x y z
N THR A 1 -13.82 -15.07 -5.27
CA THR A 1 -13.35 -16.21 -4.45
C THR A 1 -11.84 -16.14 -4.30
N ASP A 2 -11.29 -16.87 -3.34
CA ASP A 2 -9.83 -16.97 -3.13
C ASP A 2 -9.05 -17.33 -4.41
N ARG A 3 -9.56 -18.34 -5.13
CA ARG A 3 -9.01 -18.80 -6.40
C ARG A 3 -8.98 -17.71 -7.49
N GLU A 4 -10.04 -16.90 -7.59
CA GLU A 4 -10.11 -15.82 -8.58
C GLU A 4 -9.11 -14.70 -8.28
N PHE A 5 -8.92 -14.39 -6.99
CA PHE A 5 -7.91 -13.44 -6.56
C PHE A 5 -6.51 -13.91 -6.99
N HIS A 6 -6.14 -15.15 -6.66
CA HIS A 6 -4.84 -15.69 -7.04
C HIS A 6 -4.65 -15.75 -8.56
N LYS A 7 -5.66 -16.18 -9.31
CA LYS A 7 -5.59 -16.20 -10.78
C LYS A 7 -5.31 -14.83 -11.38
N PHE A 8 -5.99 -13.79 -10.91
CA PHE A 8 -5.75 -12.42 -11.37
C PHE A 8 -4.37 -11.90 -10.96
N ASN A 9 -4.00 -12.11 -9.70
CA ASN A 9 -2.74 -11.64 -9.14
C ASN A 9 -1.53 -12.29 -9.83
N ASP A 10 -1.58 -13.60 -10.10
CA ASP A 10 -0.52 -14.33 -10.80
C ASP A 10 -0.36 -13.83 -12.24
N TYR A 11 -1.47 -13.54 -12.93
CA TYR A 11 -1.45 -12.96 -14.26
C TYR A 11 -0.81 -11.56 -14.27
N LEU A 12 -1.20 -10.70 -13.31
CA LEU A 12 -0.62 -9.35 -13.16
C LEU A 12 0.88 -9.42 -12.87
N ILE A 13 1.30 -10.27 -11.94
CA ILE A 13 2.73 -10.47 -11.61
C ILE A 13 3.49 -10.98 -12.84
N GLY A 14 2.89 -11.85 -13.64
CA GLY A 14 3.45 -12.30 -14.92
C GLY A 14 3.78 -11.15 -15.85
N ILE A 15 2.81 -10.25 -16.09
CA ILE A 15 3.00 -9.05 -16.93
C ILE A 15 4.11 -8.14 -16.35
N LEU A 16 4.09 -7.89 -15.04
CA LEU A 16 5.11 -7.05 -14.40
C LEU A 16 6.51 -7.65 -14.57
N LYS A 17 6.63 -8.97 -14.41
CA LYS A 17 7.90 -9.69 -14.59
C LYS A 17 8.43 -9.60 -16.02
N GLU A 18 7.56 -9.71 -17.03
CA GLU A 18 7.93 -9.51 -18.44
C GLU A 18 8.50 -8.11 -18.70
N ASN A 19 8.06 -7.12 -17.90
CA ASN A 19 8.55 -5.75 -17.92
C ASN A 19 9.70 -5.50 -16.92
N GLN A 20 10.36 -6.56 -16.44
CA GLN A 20 11.50 -6.50 -15.49
C GLN A 20 11.15 -5.89 -14.13
N ILE A 21 9.87 -5.84 -13.78
CA ILE A 21 9.39 -5.41 -12.46
C ILE A 21 9.22 -6.66 -11.59
N ARG A 22 10.01 -6.76 -10.52
CA ARG A 22 9.97 -7.89 -9.58
C ARG A 22 9.10 -7.55 -8.37
N ILE A 23 8.03 -8.32 -8.18
CA ILE A 23 7.26 -8.34 -6.93
C ILE A 23 7.80 -9.47 -6.07
N GLU A 24 8.34 -9.14 -4.90
CA GLU A 24 8.99 -10.12 -4.03
C GLU A 24 7.99 -10.97 -3.24
N ARG A 25 6.94 -10.32 -2.73
CA ARG A 25 5.87 -10.94 -1.94
C ARG A 25 4.55 -10.21 -2.17
N THR A 26 3.46 -10.95 -2.05
CA THR A 26 2.10 -10.42 -2.05
C THR A 26 1.37 -10.87 -0.79
N PHE A 27 0.65 -9.95 -0.18
CA PHE A 27 -0.20 -10.21 0.98
C PHE A 27 -1.60 -9.71 0.68
N TYR A 28 -2.62 -10.45 1.10
CA TYR A 28 -4.01 -10.04 0.97
C TYR A 28 -4.81 -10.56 2.16
N CYS A 29 -5.93 -9.89 2.43
CA CYS A 29 -6.83 -10.25 3.50
C CYS A 29 -8.18 -10.66 2.88
N PRO A 30 -8.58 -11.94 2.98
CA PRO A 30 -9.85 -12.42 2.41
C PRO A 30 -11.07 -12.07 3.28
N HIS A 31 -10.83 -11.56 4.49
CA HIS A 31 -11.84 -11.34 5.52
C HIS A 31 -12.71 -10.11 5.28
N VAL A 32 -13.96 -10.22 5.70
CA VAL A 32 -14.90 -9.10 5.75
C VAL A 32 -14.64 -8.24 6.99
N LYS A 33 -15.37 -7.12 7.13
CA LYS A 33 -15.13 -6.17 8.23
C LYS A 33 -15.51 -6.79 9.58
N GLU A 34 -16.55 -7.63 9.57
CA GLU A 34 -17.16 -8.27 10.73
C GLU A 34 -16.26 -9.35 11.36
N ASP A 35 -15.31 -9.89 10.60
CA ASP A 35 -14.37 -10.92 11.05
C ASP A 35 -13.34 -10.39 12.07
N ASN A 36 -13.24 -9.06 12.24
CA ASN A 36 -12.31 -8.40 13.18
C ASN A 36 -10.83 -8.83 13.06
N CYS A 37 -10.44 -9.35 11.90
CA CYS A 37 -9.11 -9.92 11.67
C CYS A 37 -7.97 -8.89 11.86
N GLU A 38 -6.75 -9.39 12.09
CA GLU A 38 -5.54 -8.55 12.22
C GLU A 38 -4.93 -8.14 10.86
N CYS A 39 -5.37 -8.73 9.74
CA CYS A 39 -4.78 -8.48 8.43
C CYS A 39 -5.34 -7.28 7.67
N LYS A 40 -6.54 -6.82 8.03
CA LYS A 40 -7.20 -5.76 7.27
C LYS A 40 -6.58 -4.41 7.63
N LYS A 41 -6.16 -3.66 6.61
CA LYS A 41 -5.76 -2.25 6.76
C LYS A 41 -6.83 -1.47 7.53
N PRO A 42 -6.46 -0.60 8.49
CA PRO A 42 -5.11 -0.05 8.70
C PRO A 42 -4.21 -0.85 9.68
N LYS A 43 -4.58 -2.08 10.06
CA LYS A 43 -3.74 -2.93 10.94
C LYS A 43 -2.48 -3.39 10.20
N ILE A 44 -1.36 -3.43 10.92
CA ILE A 44 -0.01 -3.56 10.33
C ILE A 44 0.54 -5.00 10.29
N LYS A 45 -0.30 -6.03 10.43
CA LYS A 45 0.14 -7.42 10.52
C LYS A 45 1.15 -7.80 9.42
N PHE A 46 0.84 -7.51 8.16
CA PHE A 46 1.71 -7.88 7.05
C PHE A 46 3.02 -7.10 7.00
N ILE A 47 3.05 -5.85 7.47
CA ILE A 47 4.34 -5.12 7.58
C ILE A 47 5.20 -5.76 8.67
N ARG A 48 4.62 -6.13 9.82
CA ARG A 48 5.37 -6.84 10.87
C ARG A 48 5.96 -8.15 10.35
N GLU A 49 5.19 -8.94 9.61
CA GLU A 49 5.70 -10.17 8.97
C GLU A 49 6.87 -9.91 8.01
N ILE A 50 6.85 -8.80 7.27
CA ILE A 50 7.97 -8.39 6.42
C ILE A 50 9.18 -8.03 7.29
N VAL A 51 9.03 -7.20 8.31
CA VAL A 51 10.13 -6.75 9.18
C VAL A 51 10.76 -7.92 9.94
N ASP A 52 9.95 -8.84 10.44
CA ASP A 52 10.44 -10.00 11.20
C ASP A 52 11.19 -11.00 10.29
N GLY A 53 10.79 -11.10 9.03
CA GLY A 53 11.42 -12.00 8.06
C GLY A 53 12.56 -11.38 7.24
N TRP A 54 12.70 -10.06 7.25
CA TRP A 54 13.56 -9.31 6.32
C TRP A 54 14.24 -8.14 7.03
N ASN A 55 15.53 -7.93 6.75
CA ASN A 55 16.25 -6.74 7.24
C ASN A 55 15.84 -5.48 6.43
N VAL A 56 14.66 -4.94 6.73
CA VAL A 56 14.06 -3.78 6.05
C VAL A 56 14.11 -2.55 6.97
N ASP A 57 14.57 -1.43 6.42
CA ASP A 57 14.48 -0.13 7.08
C ASP A 57 13.09 0.49 6.86
N ILE A 58 12.24 0.38 7.89
CA ILE A 58 10.85 0.84 7.83
C ILE A 58 10.74 2.36 7.72
N ASN A 59 11.61 3.11 8.39
CA ASN A 59 11.55 4.57 8.40
C ASN A 59 11.84 5.14 7.01
N ASN A 60 12.62 4.42 6.19
CA ASN A 60 12.90 4.76 4.80
C ASN A 60 12.04 3.97 3.79
N SER A 61 11.07 3.19 4.27
CA SER A 61 10.11 2.47 3.44
C SER A 61 8.89 3.33 3.13
N TRP A 62 8.15 2.95 2.08
CA TRP A 62 7.02 3.70 1.56
C TRP A 62 5.80 2.80 1.36
N VAL A 63 4.62 3.31 1.74
CA VAL A 63 3.31 2.74 1.38
C VAL A 63 2.65 3.66 0.37
N ILE A 64 2.17 3.09 -0.74
CA ILE A 64 1.46 3.82 -1.80
C ILE A 64 0.04 3.26 -1.89
N GLY A 65 -0.96 4.13 -1.85
CA GLY A 65 -2.36 3.73 -1.94
C GLY A 65 -3.28 4.89 -2.28
N ASP A 66 -4.54 4.59 -2.57
CA ASP A 66 -5.56 5.55 -2.99
C ASP A 66 -6.72 5.66 -1.98
N HIS A 67 -6.60 4.98 -0.83
CA HIS A 67 -7.60 5.04 0.23
C HIS A 67 -6.97 5.52 1.56
N PRO A 68 -7.70 6.29 2.40
CA PRO A 68 -7.20 6.73 3.70
C PRO A 68 -6.65 5.60 4.59
N SER A 69 -7.25 4.41 4.51
CA SER A 69 -6.79 3.23 5.24
C SER A 69 -5.41 2.71 4.79
N ASP A 70 -4.96 3.00 3.57
CA ASP A 70 -3.61 2.71 3.11
C ASP A 70 -2.59 3.65 3.76
N ILE A 71 -2.95 4.92 3.87
CA ILE A 71 -2.11 5.95 4.49
C ILE A 71 -1.98 5.67 5.98
N LEU A 72 -3.09 5.39 6.66
CA LEU A 72 -3.05 4.95 8.06
C LEU A 72 -2.25 3.65 8.24
N PHE A 73 -2.33 2.70 7.31
CA PHE A 73 -1.52 1.48 7.36
C PHE A 73 -0.02 1.78 7.34
N GLY A 74 0.42 2.71 6.48
CA GLY A 74 1.81 3.15 6.44
C GLY A 74 2.22 3.96 7.67
N ILE A 75 1.40 4.92 8.10
CA ILE A 75 1.66 5.74 9.30
C ILE A 75 1.77 4.85 10.55
N ASN A 76 0.84 3.93 10.75
CA ASN A 76 0.86 3.01 11.90
C ASN A 76 2.10 2.11 11.92
N ALA A 77 2.69 1.84 10.75
CA ALA A 77 3.91 1.08 10.62
C ALA A 77 5.18 1.93 10.79
N GLY A 78 5.10 3.25 10.71
CA GLY A 78 6.25 4.15 10.70
C GLY A 78 6.87 4.34 9.30
N CYS A 79 6.15 3.99 8.23
CA CYS A 79 6.58 4.23 6.86
C CYS A 79 6.25 5.65 6.39
N ASN A 80 6.96 6.11 5.37
CA ASN A 80 6.48 7.21 4.54
C ASN A 80 5.27 6.77 3.72
N THR A 81 4.43 7.71 3.28
CA THR A 81 3.19 7.41 2.57
C THR A 81 2.98 8.28 1.34
N VAL A 82 2.53 7.67 0.25
CA VAL A 82 2.01 8.38 -0.93
C VAL A 82 0.53 8.11 -1.07
N TYR A 83 -0.27 9.17 -1.06
CA TYR A 83 -1.66 9.10 -1.47
C TYR A 83 -1.81 9.38 -2.97
N MET A 84 -2.42 8.44 -3.69
CA MET A 84 -2.69 8.56 -5.11
C MET A 84 -4.05 9.24 -5.32
N SER A 85 -4.04 10.52 -5.67
CA SER A 85 -5.24 11.33 -5.91
C SER A 85 -5.84 11.13 -7.30
N THR A 86 -5.84 9.89 -7.80
CA THR A 86 -6.37 9.52 -9.12
C THR A 86 -7.41 8.44 -9.00
N GLY A 87 -8.43 8.46 -9.87
CA GLY A 87 -9.39 7.36 -9.96
C GLY A 87 -10.19 7.20 -8.67
N HIS A 88 -9.94 6.12 -7.92
CA HIS A 88 -10.63 5.90 -6.65
C HIS A 88 -10.25 6.95 -5.59
N GLY A 89 -8.98 7.38 -5.55
CA GLY A 89 -8.53 8.33 -4.54
C GLY A 89 -9.10 9.74 -4.66
N GLU A 90 -9.59 10.14 -5.83
CA GLU A 90 -10.32 11.41 -5.97
C GLU A 90 -11.58 11.44 -5.09
N ARG A 91 -12.21 10.28 -4.88
CA ARG A 91 -13.48 10.16 -4.14
C ARG A 91 -13.27 10.21 -2.63
N HIS A 92 -12.08 9.83 -2.15
CA HIS A 92 -11.75 9.73 -0.74
C HIS A 92 -10.79 10.84 -0.26
N LEU A 93 -10.46 11.81 -1.13
CA LEU A 93 -9.55 12.90 -0.78
C LEU A 93 -10.07 13.73 0.41
N ASN A 94 -11.38 14.00 0.46
CA ASN A 94 -12.01 14.73 1.57
C ASN A 94 -11.97 13.95 2.89
N GLU A 95 -11.94 12.62 2.84
CA GLU A 95 -11.87 11.79 4.05
C GLU A 95 -10.53 11.96 4.76
N LEU A 96 -9.44 12.20 4.01
CA LEU A 96 -8.15 12.52 4.61
C LEU A 96 -8.22 13.77 5.49
N GLU A 97 -8.89 14.83 5.00
CA GLU A 97 -9.03 16.08 5.74
C GLU A 97 -9.94 15.90 6.96
N VAL A 98 -11.11 15.25 6.78
CA VAL A 98 -12.08 15.02 7.86
C VAL A 98 -11.49 14.16 8.98
N GLU A 99 -10.70 13.14 8.63
CA GLU A 99 -10.06 12.24 9.60
C GLU A 99 -8.71 12.75 10.11
N GLY A 100 -8.21 13.88 9.59
CA GLY A 100 -6.91 14.44 9.96
C GLY A 100 -5.72 13.57 9.55
N ILE A 101 -5.86 12.78 8.48
CA ILE A 101 -4.83 11.88 7.96
C ILE A 101 -3.95 12.65 6.99
N ILE A 102 -2.67 12.81 7.34
CA ILE A 102 -1.71 13.58 6.53
C ILE A 102 -0.71 12.61 5.89
N PRO A 103 -0.80 12.33 4.58
CA PRO A 103 0.21 11.54 3.90
C PRO A 103 1.53 12.32 3.77
N THR A 104 2.65 11.61 3.62
CA THR A 104 3.96 12.24 3.36
C THR A 104 3.92 13.00 2.03
N TYR A 105 3.26 12.43 1.02
CA TYR A 105 3.13 13.04 -0.30
C TYR A 105 1.78 12.69 -0.95
N ILE A 106 1.20 13.63 -1.69
CA ILE A 106 0.02 13.38 -2.54
C ILE A 106 0.49 13.45 -3.99
N SER A 107 0.17 12.40 -4.75
CA SER A 107 0.56 12.29 -6.15
C SER A 107 -0.61 12.00 -7.06
N ASN A 108 -0.56 12.51 -8.28
CA ASN A 108 -1.56 12.26 -9.30
C ASN A 108 -1.09 11.32 -10.42
N ASN A 109 0.04 10.64 -10.26
CA ASN A 109 0.49 9.52 -11.11
C ASN A 109 1.70 8.81 -10.49
N PHE A 110 1.94 7.57 -10.92
CA PHE A 110 3.05 6.77 -10.40
C PHE A 110 4.44 7.33 -10.72
N LEU A 111 4.63 8.04 -11.83
CA LEU A 111 5.94 8.59 -12.19
C LEU A 111 6.38 9.65 -11.17
N LYS A 112 5.49 10.59 -10.82
CA LYS A 112 5.78 11.60 -9.79
C LYS A 112 5.99 10.96 -8.42
N ALA A 113 5.14 10.00 -8.03
CA ALA A 113 5.32 9.26 -6.79
C ALA A 113 6.70 8.56 -6.74
N ALA A 114 7.10 7.89 -7.81
CA ALA A 114 8.39 7.21 -7.90
C ALA A 114 9.57 8.19 -7.83
N LEU A 115 9.47 9.34 -8.52
CA LEU A 115 10.49 10.39 -8.47
C LEU A 115 10.66 10.94 -7.04
N GLU A 116 9.56 11.13 -6.30
CA GLU A 116 9.62 11.56 -4.90
C GLU A 116 10.32 10.52 -4.01
N ILE A 117 9.94 9.24 -4.14
CA ILE A 117 10.52 8.14 -3.36
C ILE A 117 12.04 8.01 -3.60
N VAL A 118 12.48 8.17 -4.84
CA VAL A 118 13.90 8.04 -5.19
C VAL A 118 14.70 9.27 -4.76
N ARG A 119 14.08 10.46 -4.72
CA ARG A 119 14.75 11.71 -4.34
C ARG A 119 15.10 11.77 -2.85
N VAL A 120 14.32 11.10 -1.99
CA VAL A 120 14.47 11.16 -0.53
C VAL A 120 15.53 10.18 0.00
N LYS A 121 16.14 9.36 -0.87
CA LYS A 121 17.32 8.53 -0.56
C LYS A 121 18.62 9.32 -0.62
#